data_AF-A0A7C1RAL4-F1
#
_entry.id   AF-A0A7C1RAL4-F1
#
_cell.length_a   1.000
_cell.length_b   1.000
_cell.length_c   1.000
_cell.angle_alpha   90.00
_cell.angle_beta   90.00
_cell.angle_gamma   90.00
#
_symmetry.space_group_name_H-M   'P 1'
#
loop_
_entity.id
_entity.type
_entity.pdbx_description
1 polymer ?
#
loop_
_entity_poly.entity_id
_entity_poly.type
_entity_poly.pdbx_seq_one_letter_code
_entity_poly.pdbx_strand_id
1 'polypeptide(L)'
;MASIEAQLREHLEVGKDWEKMDTPIEGVSVVKVPATKTRPALLFLEINPIKEDGKPLKRKGLFVGSKEILIKFSEALNDDKTFQLIGELEKINPEVAGNGRSKKLEM
;
A
#
# COMPACT_ATOMS: atom_id res chain seq x y z
N MET A 1 17.88 -20.24 -9.74
CA MET A 1 16.95 -19.29 -9.10
C MET A 1 16.40 -18.40 -10.20
N ALA A 2 15.08 -18.29 -10.37
CA ALA A 2 14.51 -17.38 -11.36
C ALA A 2 14.89 -15.93 -10.98
N SER A 3 15.32 -15.13 -11.95
CA SER A 3 15.62 -13.71 -11.71
C SER A 3 14.36 -12.96 -11.27
N ILE A 4 14.52 -11.86 -10.54
CA ILE A 4 13.40 -11.01 -10.10
C ILE A 4 12.54 -10.62 -11.32
N GLU A 5 13.17 -10.25 -12.43
CA GLU A 5 12.49 -9.91 -13.66
C GLU A 5 11.62 -11.06 -14.21
N ALA A 6 12.11 -12.30 -14.18
CA ALA A 6 11.36 -13.46 -14.64
C ALA A 6 10.09 -13.68 -13.80
N GLN A 7 10.20 -13.59 -12.47
CA GLN A 7 9.06 -13.72 -11.57
C GLN A 7 8.01 -12.62 -11.77
N LEU A 8 8.47 -11.38 -12.00
CA LEU A 8 7.57 -10.25 -12.29
C LEU A 8 6.88 -10.42 -13.65
N ARG A 9 7.59 -10.88 -14.69
CA ARG A 9 6.98 -11.15 -16.00
C ARG A 9 5.90 -12.23 -15.89
N GLU A 10 6.20 -13.33 -15.19
CA GLU A 10 5.24 -14.40 -14.94
C GLU A 10 4.00 -13.88 -14.20
N HIS A 11 4.18 -13.06 -13.16
CA HIS A 11 3.07 -12.45 -12.42
C HIS A 11 2.19 -11.55 -13.31
N LEU A 12 2.82 -10.75 -14.18
CA LEU A 12 2.11 -9.88 -15.10
C LEU A 12 1.27 -10.69 -16.12
N GLU A 13 1.79 -11.81 -16.60
CA GLU A 13 1.12 -12.65 -17.60
C GLU A 13 0.02 -13.50 -16.98
N VAL A 14 0.33 -14.24 -15.91
CA VAL A 14 -0.52 -15.32 -15.38
C VAL A 14 -1.37 -14.88 -14.19
N GLY A 15 -0.93 -13.86 -13.43
CA GLY A 15 -1.64 -13.39 -12.24
C GLY A 15 -3.06 -12.90 -12.55
N LYS A 16 -3.94 -12.92 -11.57
CA LYS A 16 -5.30 -12.36 -11.66
C LYS A 16 -5.27 -10.85 -11.45
N ASP A 17 -6.33 -10.20 -11.90
CA ASP A 17 -6.51 -8.78 -11.63
C ASP A 17 -6.59 -8.52 -10.12
N TRP A 18 -5.80 -7.56 -9.65
CA TRP A 18 -5.57 -7.21 -8.24
C TRP A 18 -4.86 -8.27 -7.41
N GLU A 19 -4.29 -9.30 -8.04
CA GLU A 19 -3.49 -10.29 -7.34
C GLU A 19 -2.19 -9.67 -6.81
N LYS A 20 -1.89 -9.98 -5.54
CA LYS A 20 -0.69 -9.52 -4.86
C LYS A 20 0.33 -10.64 -4.80
N MET A 21 1.58 -10.29 -5.11
CA MET A 21 2.76 -11.10 -4.91
C MET A 21 3.54 -10.47 -3.76
N ASP A 22 3.79 -11.27 -2.72
CA ASP A 22 4.52 -10.82 -1.53
C ASP A 22 5.99 -10.56 -1.87
N THR A 23 6.58 -9.60 -1.15
CA THR A 23 8.01 -9.31 -1.25
C THR A 23 8.68 -9.52 0.10
N PRO A 24 10.02 -9.68 0.14
CA PRO A 24 10.76 -9.74 1.41
C PRO A 24 10.74 -8.43 2.22
N ILE A 25 10.16 -7.35 1.67
CA ILE A 25 10.09 -6.05 2.32
C ILE A 25 8.73 -5.93 3.00
N GLU A 26 8.74 -5.75 4.33
CA GLU A 26 7.52 -5.63 5.11
C GLU A 26 6.64 -4.46 4.63
N GLY A 27 5.35 -4.76 4.48
CA GLY A 27 4.38 -3.77 3.99
C GLY A 27 4.49 -3.43 2.51
N VAL A 28 5.30 -4.15 1.73
CA VAL A 28 5.41 -3.95 0.28
C VAL A 28 5.00 -5.22 -0.47
N SER A 29 4.07 -5.07 -1.40
CA SER A 29 3.62 -6.15 -2.29
C SER A 29 3.59 -5.68 -3.74
N VAL A 30 3.79 -6.59 -4.69
CA VAL A 30 3.63 -6.33 -6.12
C VAL A 30 2.21 -6.71 -6.53
N VAL A 31 1.45 -5.76 -7.08
CA VAL A 31 0.05 -5.95 -7.46
C VAL A 31 -0.10 -5.89 -8.97
N LYS A 32 -0.80 -6.88 -9.55
CA LYS A 32 -1.22 -6.83 -10.96
C LYS A 32 -2.47 -5.96 -11.09
N VAL A 33 -2.31 -4.78 -11.67
CA VAL A 33 -3.41 -3.87 -11.97
C VAL A 33 -4.03 -4.28 -13.31
N PRO A 34 -5.37 -4.41 -13.39
CA PRO A 34 -6.07 -4.82 -14.60
C PRO A 34 -5.79 -3.90 -15.78
N ALA A 35 -5.89 -4.46 -16.98
CA ALA A 35 -5.96 -3.68 -18.21
C ALA A 35 -7.24 -2.82 -18.24
N THR A 36 -7.15 -1.67 -18.88
CA THR A 36 -8.30 -0.81 -19.21
C THR A 36 -8.44 -0.70 -20.73
N LYS A 37 -9.48 0.00 -21.20
CA LYS A 37 -9.66 0.25 -22.64
C LYS A 37 -8.46 0.96 -23.30
N THR A 38 -7.69 1.72 -22.53
CA THR A 38 -6.61 2.59 -23.03
C THR A 38 -5.23 2.16 -22.57
N ARG A 39 -5.10 1.13 -21.72
CA ARG A 39 -3.84 0.74 -21.10
C ARG A 39 -3.79 -0.77 -20.85
N PRO A 40 -2.66 -1.45 -21.13
CA PRO A 40 -2.50 -2.86 -20.77
C PRO A 40 -2.49 -3.06 -19.24
N ALA A 41 -2.54 -4.33 -18.82
CA ALA A 41 -2.27 -4.69 -17.43
C ALA A 41 -0.84 -4.27 -17.05
N LEU A 42 -0.66 -3.88 -15.79
CA LEU A 42 0.62 -3.37 -15.29
C LEU A 42 0.89 -3.90 -13.89
N LEU A 43 2.15 -3.89 -13.47
CA LEU A 43 2.54 -4.15 -12.09
C LEU A 43 2.78 -2.85 -11.34
N PHE A 44 2.28 -2.78 -10.12
CA PHE A 44 2.45 -1.67 -9.20
C PHE A 44 3.00 -2.21 -7.88
N LEU A 45 3.74 -1.39 -7.15
CA LEU A 45 3.99 -1.65 -5.73
C LEU A 45 2.82 -1.10 -4.92
N GLU A 46 2.25 -1.91 -4.05
CA GLU A 46 1.40 -1.43 -2.97
C GLU A 46 2.23 -1.35 -1.70
N ILE A 47 2.37 -0.13 -1.17
CA ILE A 47 3.06 0.18 0.08
C ILE A 47 2.01 0.43 1.16
N ASN A 48 1.99 -0.42 2.17
CA ASN A 48 1.06 -0.36 3.28
C ASN A 48 1.81 -0.77 4.56
N PRO A 49 2.21 0.20 5.41
CA PRO A 49 2.98 -0.15 6.59
C PRO A 49 2.17 -1.08 7.49
N ILE A 50 2.86 -2.02 8.12
CA ILE A 50 2.24 -3.02 8.98
C ILE A 50 2.23 -2.55 10.43
N LYS A 51 1.25 -3.01 11.18
CA LYS A 51 1.18 -2.88 12.64
C LYS A 51 2.08 -3.93 13.29
N GLU A 52 2.30 -3.79 14.59
CA GLU A 52 3.01 -4.78 15.43
C GLU A 52 2.36 -6.18 15.39
N ASP A 53 1.07 -6.29 15.03
CA ASP A 53 0.37 -7.56 14.85
C ASP A 53 0.52 -8.16 13.44
N GLY A 54 1.41 -7.60 12.61
CA GLY A 54 1.69 -8.01 11.24
C GLY A 54 0.60 -7.62 10.24
N LYS A 55 -0.49 -6.97 10.66
CA LYS A 55 -1.58 -6.58 9.75
C LYS A 55 -1.31 -5.21 9.13
N PRO A 56 -1.78 -4.97 7.89
CA PRO A 56 -1.65 -3.66 7.28
C PRO A 56 -2.37 -2.56 8.07
N LEU A 57 -1.76 -1.38 8.18
CA LEU A 57 -2.36 -0.23 8.86
C LEU A 57 -3.67 0.21 8.20
N LYS A 58 -3.74 0.14 6.87
CA LYS A 58 -4.88 0.61 6.08
C LYS A 58 -5.49 -0.52 5.25
N ARG A 59 -6.78 -0.38 4.92
CA ARG A 59 -7.46 -1.29 3.98
C ARG A 59 -6.95 -1.14 2.53
N LYS A 60 -6.40 0.03 2.19
CA LYS A 60 -5.82 0.34 0.88
C LYS A 60 -4.43 0.96 1.09
N GLY A 61 -3.40 0.35 0.51
CA GLY A 61 -2.06 0.92 0.49
C GLY A 61 -1.88 2.01 -0.56
N LEU A 62 -0.70 2.61 -0.57
CA LEU A 62 -0.25 3.54 -1.60
C LEU A 62 0.23 2.75 -2.82
N PHE A 63 -0.35 3.02 -3.99
CA PHE A 63 0.04 2.37 -5.23
C PHE A 63 1.10 3.19 -5.99
N VAL A 64 2.23 2.57 -6.29
CA VAL A 64 3.39 3.19 -6.93
C VAL A 64 3.78 2.39 -8.16
N GLY A 65 3.56 2.98 -9.34
CA GLY A 65 3.87 2.34 -10.64
C GLY A 65 5.21 2.77 -11.25
N SER A 66 5.89 3.76 -10.69
CA SER A 66 7.17 4.26 -11.21
C SER A 66 8.02 4.90 -10.11
N LYS A 67 9.33 5.02 -10.37
CA LYS A 67 10.27 5.71 -9.49
C LYS A 67 9.92 7.18 -9.29
N GLU A 68 9.48 7.86 -10.34
CA GLU A 68 9.05 9.26 -10.28
C GLU A 68 7.86 9.43 -9.33
N ILE A 69 6.86 8.56 -9.43
CA ILE A 69 5.70 8.57 -8.53
C ILE A 69 6.12 8.32 -7.08
N LEU A 70 7.06 7.39 -6.84
CA LEU A 70 7.60 7.15 -5.50
C LEU A 70 8.25 8.40 -4.91
N ILE A 71 9.10 9.06 -5.70
CA ILE A 71 9.81 10.28 -5.28
C ILE A 71 8.79 11.38 -4.97
N LYS A 72 7.82 11.61 -5.84
CA LYS A 72 6.79 12.65 -5.65
C LYS A 72 5.92 12.39 -4.42
N PHE A 73 5.55 11.13 -4.17
CA PHE A 73 4.87 10.79 -2.91
C PHE A 73 5.76 11.00 -1.71
N SER A 74 7.03 10.60 -1.76
CA SER A 74 7.98 10.82 -0.66
C SER A 74 8.15 12.31 -0.35
N GLU A 75 8.32 13.15 -1.36
CA GLU A 75 8.38 14.61 -1.20
C GLU A 75 7.12 15.16 -0.51
N ALA A 76 5.92 14.77 -0.98
CA ALA A 76 4.68 15.24 -0.40
C ALA A 76 4.44 14.74 1.04
N LEU A 77 4.83 13.50 1.33
CA LEU A 77 4.67 12.88 2.66
C LEU A 77 5.64 13.44 3.70
N ASN A 78 6.82 13.92 3.27
CA ASN A 78 7.84 14.51 4.16
C ASN A 78 7.77 16.05 4.20
N ASP A 79 6.78 16.68 3.56
CA ASP A 79 6.60 18.13 3.61
C ASP A 79 5.98 18.58 4.96
N ASP A 80 6.57 19.59 5.58
CA ASP A 80 6.15 20.11 6.89
C ASP A 80 4.69 20.61 6.88
N LYS A 81 4.21 21.17 5.76
CA LYS A 81 2.83 21.65 5.65
C LYS A 81 1.85 20.49 5.53
N THR A 82 2.26 19.40 4.86
CA THR A 82 1.47 18.16 4.88
C THR A 82 1.32 17.65 6.31
N PHE A 83 2.40 17.64 7.10
CA PHE A 83 2.35 17.23 8.50
C PHE A 83 1.45 18.16 9.34
N GLN A 84 1.57 19.48 9.18
CA GLN A 84 0.72 20.45 9.85
C GLN A 84 -0.77 20.25 9.50
N LEU A 85 -1.09 20.05 8.21
CA LEU A 85 -2.46 19.83 7.75
C LEU A 85 -3.06 18.58 8.38
N ILE A 86 -2.30 17.49 8.52
CA ILE A 86 -2.76 16.28 9.21
C ILE A 86 -3.12 16.63 10.66
N GLY A 87 -2.28 17.38 11.37
CA GLY A 87 -2.57 17.80 12.75
C GLY A 87 -3.84 18.65 12.88
N GLU A 88 -4.14 19.53 11.92
CA GLU A 88 -5.40 20.28 11.92
C GLU A 88 -6.62 19.39 11.59
N LEU A 89 -6.46 18.43 10.67
CA LEU A 89 -7.52 17.46 10.36
C LEU A 89 -7.88 16.62 11.59
N GLU A 90 -6.89 16.19 12.37
CA GLU A 90 -7.09 15.41 13.60
C GLU A 90 -7.88 16.16 14.67
N LYS A 91 -7.78 17.49 14.73
CA LYS A 91 -8.53 18.33 15.68
C LYS A 91 -10.00 18.50 15.30
N ILE A 92 -10.30 18.53 14.00
CA ILE A 92 -11.63 18.85 13.46
C ILE A 92 -12.44 17.58 13.23
N ASN A 93 -11.78 16.50 12.81
CA ASN A 93 -12.48 15.27 12.48
C ASN A 93 -13.10 14.66 13.74
N PRO A 94 -14.34 14.16 13.65
CA PRO A 94 -14.94 13.45 14.76
C PRO A 94 -14.10 12.21 15.09
N GLU A 95 -14.02 11.86 16.38
CA GLU A 95 -13.45 10.57 16.77
C GLU A 95 -14.24 9.46 16.09
N VAL A 96 -13.61 8.80 15.12
CA VAL A 96 -14.19 7.60 14.53
C VAL A 96 -14.07 6.53 15.59
N ALA A 97 -15.19 6.19 16.23
CA ALA A 97 -15.27 5.06 17.13
C ALA A 97 -14.61 3.85 16.45
N GLY A 98 -13.47 3.42 16.98
CA GLY A 98 -12.77 2.26 16.47
C GLY A 98 -13.74 1.09 16.45
N ASN A 99 -14.12 0.64 15.25
CA ASN A 99 -14.75 -0.65 15.08
C ASN A 99 -13.72 -1.72 15.44
N GLY A 100 -13.67 -2.04 16.73
CA GLY A 100 -12.74 -2.95 17.35
C GLY A 100 -12.87 -2.92 18.86
N ARG A 101 -14.06 -3.23 19.40
CA ARG A 101 -14.15 -3.77 20.76
C ARG A 101 -13.45 -5.13 20.76
N SER A 102 -12.13 -5.17 20.90
CA SER A 102 -11.48 -6.38 21.41
C SER A 102 -11.79 -6.44 22.90
N LYS A 103 -12.63 -7.41 23.30
CA LYS A 103 -12.73 -7.80 24.70
C LYS A 103 -11.33 -8.19 25.15
N LYS A 104 -10.83 -7.49 26.16
CA LYS A 104 -9.62 -7.86 26.90
C LYS A 104 -9.91 -9.20 27.56
N LEU A 105 -9.05 -10.20 27.32
CA LEU A 105 -9.03 -11.40 28.14
C LEU A 105 -8.28 -11.01 29.41
N GLU A 106 -8.95 -11.02 30.55
CA GLU A 106 -8.31 -10.86 31.86
C GLU A 106 -7.52 -12.13 32.16
N MET A 107 -6.30 -11.97 32.68
CA MET A 107 -5.55 -13.03 33.34
C MET A 107 -5.82 -12.98 34.83
#